data_AF-A0A5E4TT82-F1
#
_entry.id   AF-A0A5E4TT82-F1
#
_cell.length_a   1.000
_cell.length_b   1.000
_cell.length_c   1.000
_cell.angle_alpha   90.00
_cell.angle_beta   90.00
_cell.angle_gamma   90.00
#
_symmetry.space_group_name_H-M   'P 1'
#
loop_
_entity.id
_entity.type
_entity.pdbx_description
1 polymer ?
#
loop_
_entity_poly.entity_id
_entity_poly.type
_entity_poly.pdbx_seq_one_letter_code
_entity_poly.pdbx_strand_id
1 'polypeptide(L)'
;MRTSNIASSAVQARRATGALRRATQGLTVAAVIGLASLSQGAWAHAHIASSEPAAQTTVEAPKSVRVTFDSALEGALSKLTVVDAKGNAVTQAKPELDAARKTLTLAVPTLAAGDYQANWVAVASDGHRTQGSFKFTVK
;
A
#
# COMPACT_ATOMS: atom_id res chain seq x y z
N MET A 1 -71.80 65.88 -13.31
CA MET A 1 -71.82 65.16 -12.01
C MET A 1 -70.91 63.94 -12.14
N ARG A 2 -69.79 63.90 -11.39
CA ARG A 2 -69.46 62.89 -10.36
C ARG A 2 -69.55 61.43 -10.87
N THR A 3 -68.54 60.57 -10.84
CA THR A 3 -67.30 60.45 -10.05
C THR A 3 -66.31 59.50 -10.74
N SER A 4 -65.03 59.71 -10.47
CA SER A 4 -63.86 58.86 -10.73
C SER A 4 -64.00 57.41 -10.25
N ASN A 5 -63.28 56.46 -10.88
CA ASN A 5 -62.55 55.48 -10.08
C ASN A 5 -61.35 54.85 -10.79
N ILE A 6 -60.38 54.51 -9.95
CA ILE A 6 -58.97 54.20 -10.21
C ILE A 6 -58.75 52.68 -10.22
N ALA A 7 -57.57 52.25 -10.69
CA ALA A 7 -56.83 51.04 -10.34
C ALA A 7 -56.99 49.85 -11.32
N SER A 8 -55.99 49.03 -11.58
CA SER A 8 -54.62 48.98 -11.09
C SER A 8 -53.83 48.08 -12.04
N SER A 9 -52.62 48.52 -12.38
CA SER A 9 -51.58 47.67 -12.96
C SER A 9 -51.23 46.51 -12.02
N ALA A 10 -50.65 45.47 -12.60
CA ALA A 10 -49.89 44.39 -11.97
C ALA A 10 -50.65 43.13 -11.51
N VAL A 11 -50.91 42.23 -12.47
CA VAL A 11 -50.89 40.78 -12.21
C VAL A 11 -50.02 40.11 -13.27
N GLN A 12 -48.72 40.38 -13.23
CA GLN A 12 -47.72 39.66 -14.03
C GLN A 12 -46.40 39.54 -13.26
N ALA A 13 -46.44 38.96 -12.06
CA ALA A 13 -45.21 38.67 -11.30
C ALA A 13 -45.44 37.60 -10.22
N ARG A 14 -45.88 36.40 -10.60
CA ARG A 14 -45.90 35.25 -9.67
C ARG A 14 -45.46 33.94 -10.34
N ARG A 15 -44.30 33.93 -11.00
CA ARG A 15 -43.65 32.70 -11.47
C ARG A 15 -42.13 32.83 -11.50
N ALA A 16 -41.46 33.06 -10.37
CA ALA A 16 -39.98 33.12 -10.39
C ALA A 16 -39.25 32.84 -9.07
N THR A 17 -39.89 32.27 -8.02
CA THR A 17 -39.22 32.11 -6.71
C THR A 17 -39.05 30.68 -6.22
N GLY A 18 -39.45 29.66 -7.00
CA GLY A 18 -39.28 28.25 -6.63
C GLY A 18 -38.03 27.56 -7.18
N ALA A 19 -37.49 28.02 -8.30
CA ALA A 19 -36.45 27.27 -9.03
C ALA A 19 -35.02 27.53 -8.51
N LEU A 20 -34.72 28.73 -8.00
CA LEU A 20 -33.36 29.07 -7.56
C LEU A 20 -32.93 28.38 -6.25
N ARG A 21 -33.88 28.01 -5.39
CA ARG A 21 -33.55 27.31 -4.12
C ARG A 21 -33.19 25.83 -4.32
N ARG A 22 -33.61 25.21 -5.43
CA ARG A 22 -33.27 23.82 -5.75
C ARG A 22 -31.91 23.70 -6.45
N ALA A 23 -31.51 24.73 -7.21
CA ALA A 23 -30.24 24.71 -7.93
C ALA A 23 -29.02 24.84 -6.99
N THR A 24 -29.12 25.63 -5.92
CA THR A 24 -28.02 25.80 -4.94
C THR A 24 -27.88 24.60 -3.99
N GLN A 25 -28.96 23.87 -3.73
CA GLN A 25 -28.94 22.62 -2.93
C GLN A 25 -28.44 21.41 -3.73
N GLY A 26 -28.65 21.38 -5.06
CA GLY A 26 -28.13 20.29 -5.92
C GLY A 26 -26.62 20.38 -6.17
N LEU A 27 -26.09 21.60 -6.34
CA LEU A 27 -24.67 21.82 -6.67
C LEU A 27 -23.74 21.56 -5.47
N THR A 28 -24.23 21.81 -4.26
CA THR A 28 -23.47 21.59 -3.01
C THR A 28 -23.34 20.10 -2.67
N VAL A 29 -24.38 19.29 -2.93
CA VAL A 29 -24.33 17.83 -2.69
C VAL A 29 -23.42 17.13 -3.72
N ALA A 30 -23.44 17.54 -4.98
CA ALA A 30 -22.59 16.94 -6.03
C ALA A 30 -21.08 17.17 -5.79
N ALA A 31 -20.70 18.36 -5.28
CA ALA A 31 -19.31 18.65 -4.96
C ALA A 31 -18.77 17.82 -3.77
N VAL A 32 -19.60 17.56 -2.76
CA VAL A 32 -19.22 16.76 -1.58
C VAL A 32 -19.05 15.27 -1.94
N ILE A 33 -19.86 14.74 -2.87
CA ILE A 33 -19.75 13.33 -3.32
C ILE A 33 -18.51 13.11 -4.21
N GLY A 34 -18.13 14.09 -5.02
CA GLY A 34 -16.93 13.99 -5.88
C GLY A 34 -15.62 13.86 -5.09
N LEU A 35 -15.50 14.55 -3.95
CA LEU A 35 -14.31 14.56 -3.10
C LEU A 35 -14.12 13.27 -2.27
N ALA A 36 -15.17 12.46 -2.07
CA ALA A 36 -15.11 11.25 -1.25
C ALA A 36 -14.55 10.01 -2.00
N SER A 37 -14.30 10.12 -3.31
CA SER A 37 -13.95 8.98 -4.17
C SER A 37 -12.45 8.78 -4.40
N LEU A 38 -11.59 9.61 -3.81
CA LEU A 38 -10.13 9.47 -3.85
C LEU A 38 -9.61 8.76 -2.59
N SER A 39 -10.17 7.59 -2.25
CA SER A 39 -9.48 6.69 -1.31
C SER A 39 -8.30 6.04 -2.05
N GLN A 40 -7.22 6.79 -2.23
CA GLN A 40 -5.93 6.20 -2.59
C GLN A 40 -5.58 5.22 -1.48
N GLY A 41 -5.61 3.92 -1.79
CA GLY A 41 -5.26 2.88 -0.84
C GLY A 41 -3.84 3.14 -0.33
N ALA A 42 -3.71 3.63 0.90
CA ALA A 42 -2.42 3.71 1.55
C ALA A 42 -2.00 2.26 1.85
N TRP A 43 -1.09 1.73 1.04
CA TRP A 43 -0.40 0.47 1.34
C TRP A 43 0.55 0.76 2.49
N ALA A 44 0.00 0.75 3.71
CA ALA A 44 0.72 1.08 4.93
C ALA A 44 1.64 -0.08 5.35
N HIS A 45 1.26 -1.31 4.99
CA HIS A 45 1.99 -2.53 5.34
C HIS A 45 3.05 -2.89 4.30
N ALA A 46 4.21 -3.35 4.76
CA ALA A 46 5.20 -3.98 3.89
C ALA A 46 4.81 -5.43 3.58
N HIS A 47 4.57 -5.73 2.30
CA HIS A 47 4.40 -7.09 1.79
C HIS A 47 5.54 -7.45 0.86
N ILE A 48 5.83 -8.76 0.73
CA ILE A 48 6.80 -9.24 -0.26
C ILE A 48 6.24 -8.96 -1.66
N ALA A 49 7.03 -8.23 -2.44
CA ALA A 49 6.84 -8.09 -3.88
C ALA A 49 7.56 -9.19 -4.66
N SER A 50 8.78 -9.55 -4.24
CA SER A 50 9.55 -10.64 -4.86
C SER A 50 10.63 -11.21 -3.94
N SER A 51 11.14 -12.39 -4.28
CA SER A 51 12.28 -13.02 -3.61
C SER A 51 13.26 -13.64 -4.61
N GLU A 52 14.54 -13.65 -4.25
CA GLU A 52 15.59 -14.36 -4.97
C GLU A 52 16.43 -15.16 -3.97
N PRO A 53 16.45 -16.51 -4.03
CA PRO A 53 15.68 -17.37 -4.93
C PRO A 53 14.16 -17.17 -4.84
N ALA A 54 13.46 -17.47 -5.94
CA ALA A 54 12.01 -17.44 -5.95
C ALA A 54 11.45 -18.55 -5.05
N ALA A 55 10.33 -18.29 -4.40
CA ALA A 55 9.70 -19.25 -3.49
C ALA A 55 9.39 -20.59 -4.20
N GLN A 56 9.66 -21.68 -3.49
CA GLN A 56 9.44 -23.07 -3.93
C GLN A 56 10.19 -23.46 -5.21
N THR A 57 11.32 -22.80 -5.49
CA THR A 57 12.17 -23.15 -6.65
C THR A 57 13.39 -23.95 -6.25
N THR A 58 13.90 -24.72 -7.21
CA THR A 58 15.21 -25.38 -7.12
C THR A 58 16.23 -24.57 -7.91
N VAL A 59 17.34 -24.20 -7.28
CA VAL A 59 18.37 -23.33 -7.84
C VAL A 59 19.77 -23.90 -7.63
N GLU A 60 20.72 -23.44 -8.44
CA GLU A 60 22.14 -23.57 -8.10
C GLU A 60 22.43 -22.81 -6.79
N ALA A 61 23.49 -23.20 -6.06
CA ALA A 61 23.86 -22.57 -4.80
C ALA A 61 23.97 -21.03 -4.92
N PRO A 62 23.03 -20.26 -4.32
CA PRO A 62 23.04 -18.81 -4.44
C PRO A 62 24.13 -18.21 -3.55
N LYS A 63 24.67 -17.05 -3.96
CA LYS A 63 25.62 -16.27 -3.13
C LYS A 63 24.91 -15.38 -2.09
N SER A 64 23.63 -15.11 -2.31
CA SER A 64 22.80 -14.29 -1.43
C SER A 64 21.34 -14.68 -1.53
N VAL A 65 20.59 -14.41 -0.47
CA VAL A 65 19.12 -14.42 -0.49
C VAL A 65 18.61 -12.99 -0.39
N ARG A 66 17.66 -12.62 -1.25
CA ARG A 66 17.08 -11.28 -1.35
C ARG A 66 15.57 -11.33 -1.19
N VAL A 67 15.04 -10.33 -0.51
CA VAL A 67 13.59 -10.12 -0.38
C VAL A 67 13.29 -8.66 -0.65
N THR A 68 12.45 -8.41 -1.66
CA THR A 68 12.01 -7.07 -2.04
C THR A 68 10.58 -6.87 -1.58
N PHE A 69 10.33 -5.72 -0.98
CA PHE A 69 9.04 -5.31 -0.44
C PHE A 69 8.42 -4.20 -1.28
N ASP A 70 7.10 -4.09 -1.22
CA ASP A 70 6.36 -3.00 -1.88
C ASP A 70 6.54 -1.64 -1.18
N SER A 71 6.86 -1.66 0.11
CA SER A 71 7.01 -0.48 0.97
C SER A 71 8.44 -0.30 1.48
N ALA A 72 8.79 0.95 1.79
CA ALA A 72 10.08 1.28 2.41
C ALA A 72 10.14 0.78 3.86
N LEU A 73 11.30 0.26 4.26
CA LEU A 73 11.53 -0.39 5.54
C LEU A 73 12.33 0.48 6.52
N GLU A 74 12.07 0.26 7.80
CA GLU A 74 12.95 0.60 8.91
C GLU A 74 13.99 -0.50 9.10
N GLY A 75 15.18 -0.28 8.54
CA GLY A 75 16.24 -1.29 8.44
C GLY A 75 16.72 -1.84 9.79
N ALA A 76 16.81 -0.99 10.82
CA ALA A 76 17.23 -1.42 12.16
C ALA A 76 16.24 -2.39 12.84
N LEU A 77 14.98 -2.39 12.38
CA LEU A 77 13.90 -3.21 12.94
C LEU A 77 13.51 -4.38 12.02
N SER A 78 14.05 -4.41 10.80
CA SER A 78 13.79 -5.44 9.79
C SER A 78 14.90 -6.48 9.78
N LYS A 79 14.55 -7.73 9.42
CA LYS A 79 15.43 -8.90 9.52
C LYS A 79 15.19 -9.87 8.37
N LEU A 80 16.26 -10.57 7.98
CA LEU A 80 16.24 -11.69 7.05
C LEU A 80 17.26 -12.72 7.55
N THR A 81 16.81 -13.95 7.71
CA THR A 81 17.62 -15.09 8.16
C THR A 81 17.34 -16.28 7.26
N VAL A 82 18.37 -17.06 6.93
CA VAL A 82 18.22 -18.31 6.18
C VAL A 82 18.64 -19.47 7.07
N VAL A 83 17.81 -20.52 7.10
CA VAL A 83 18.06 -21.75 7.86
C VAL A 83 18.09 -22.97 6.97
N ASP A 84 18.87 -23.97 7.36
CA ASP A 84 18.89 -25.30 6.74
C ASP A 84 17.65 -26.14 7.15
N ALA A 85 17.52 -27.34 6.59
CA ALA A 85 16.45 -28.29 6.90
C ALA A 85 16.40 -28.72 8.39
N LYS A 86 17.47 -28.51 9.15
CA LYS A 86 17.54 -28.79 10.61
C LYS A 86 17.19 -27.55 11.45
N GLY A 87 16.94 -26.41 10.81
CA GLY A 87 16.64 -25.13 11.47
C GLY A 87 17.88 -24.34 11.89
N ASN A 88 19.10 -24.76 11.50
CA ASN A 88 20.31 -24.01 11.83
C ASN A 88 20.48 -22.83 10.89
N ALA A 89 20.82 -21.66 11.42
CA ALA A 89 21.17 -20.51 10.60
C ALA A 89 22.42 -20.79 9.76
N VAL A 90 22.33 -20.53 8.45
CA VAL A 90 23.45 -20.75 7.52
C VAL A 90 24.54 -19.69 7.67
N THR A 91 24.24 -18.58 8.31
CA THR A 91 25.15 -17.45 8.54
C THR A 91 24.70 -16.62 9.76
N GLN A 92 25.63 -15.90 10.36
CA GLN A 92 25.36 -14.88 11.40
C GLN A 92 25.44 -13.44 10.85
N ALA A 93 25.70 -13.27 9.56
CA ALA A 93 25.74 -11.96 8.92
C ALA A 93 24.39 -11.23 9.06
N LYS A 94 24.44 -9.90 9.13
CA LYS A 94 23.24 -9.06 9.07
C LYS A 94 22.86 -8.82 7.61
N PRO A 95 21.57 -8.77 7.26
CA PRO A 95 21.15 -8.37 5.93
C PRO A 95 21.45 -6.89 5.70
N GLU A 96 21.83 -6.56 4.48
CA GLU A 96 21.99 -5.20 4.00
C GLU A 96 20.65 -4.72 3.44
N LEU A 97 20.27 -3.49 3.77
CA LEU A 97 19.13 -2.81 3.17
C LEU A 97 19.64 -1.91 2.05
N ASP A 98 19.03 -2.01 0.88
CA ASP A 98 19.40 -1.20 -0.27
C ASP A 98 19.08 0.29 -0.08
N ALA A 99 19.58 1.14 -0.98
CA ALA A 99 19.39 2.58 -0.90
C ALA A 99 17.91 3.01 -1.03
N ALA A 100 17.08 2.25 -1.75
CA ALA A 100 15.64 2.52 -1.86
C ALA A 100 14.87 2.09 -0.59
N ARG A 101 15.54 1.42 0.36
CA ARG A 101 14.96 0.86 1.59
C ARG A 101 13.89 -0.19 1.33
N LYS A 102 13.95 -0.92 0.23
CA LYS A 102 12.91 -1.91 -0.15
C LYS A 102 13.45 -3.32 -0.27
N THR A 103 14.75 -3.53 -0.34
CA THR A 103 15.32 -4.87 -0.54
C THR A 103 16.30 -5.21 0.57
N LEU A 104 15.99 -6.28 1.30
CA LEU A 104 16.93 -6.92 2.22
C LEU A 104 17.76 -7.95 1.45
N THR A 105 19.09 -7.87 1.56
CA THR A 105 20.04 -8.81 0.97
C THR A 105 20.87 -9.46 2.05
N LEU A 106 20.80 -10.78 2.18
CA LEU A 106 21.63 -11.56 3.08
C LEU A 106 22.67 -12.33 2.27
N ALA A 107 23.95 -12.01 2.44
CA ALA A 107 25.03 -12.83 1.91
C ALA A 107 25.07 -14.18 2.64
N VAL A 108 25.18 -15.28 1.88
CA VAL A 108 25.24 -16.65 2.41
C VAL A 108 26.55 -17.32 1.99
N PRO A 109 27.09 -18.26 2.79
CA PRO A 109 28.20 -19.09 2.33
C PRO A 109 27.76 -20.00 1.19
N THR A 110 28.71 -20.71 0.59
CA THR A 110 28.37 -21.81 -0.35
C THR A 110 27.45 -22.81 0.34
N LEU A 111 26.25 -22.95 -0.19
CA LEU A 111 25.24 -23.87 0.33
C LEU A 111 25.43 -25.26 -0.29
N ALA A 112 25.28 -26.30 0.54
CA ALA A 112 25.21 -27.67 0.06
C ALA A 112 23.84 -27.94 -0.59
N ALA A 113 23.74 -28.99 -1.39
CA ALA A 113 22.44 -29.43 -1.90
C ALA A 113 21.49 -29.78 -0.75
N GLY A 114 20.24 -29.33 -0.83
CA GLY A 114 19.24 -29.53 0.21
C GLY A 114 18.22 -28.40 0.31
N ASP A 115 17.31 -28.55 1.27
CA ASP A 115 16.22 -27.60 1.51
C ASP A 115 16.62 -26.49 2.47
N TYR A 116 16.19 -25.28 2.15
CA TYR A 116 16.42 -24.08 2.92
C TYR A 116 15.14 -23.27 3.10
N GLN A 117 15.07 -22.52 4.20
CA GLN A 117 13.99 -21.59 4.48
C GLN A 117 14.53 -20.20 4.80
N ALA A 118 14.04 -19.20 4.07
CA ALA A 118 14.27 -17.80 4.36
C ALA A 118 13.13 -17.28 5.24
N ASN A 119 13.46 -16.76 6.41
CA ASN A 119 12.54 -16.13 7.35
C ASN A 119 12.80 -14.63 7.38
N TRP A 120 11.74 -13.82 7.37
CA TRP A 120 11.86 -12.38 7.34
C TRP A 120 10.89 -11.70 8.30
N VAL A 121 11.31 -10.54 8.78
CA VAL A 121 10.50 -9.57 9.52
C VAL A 121 10.71 -8.23 8.84
N ALA A 122 9.63 -7.57 8.46
CA ALA A 122 9.66 -6.25 7.85
C ALA A 122 8.91 -5.26 8.74
N VAL A 123 9.52 -4.11 9.00
CA VAL A 123 8.84 -3.00 9.66
C VAL A 123 8.78 -1.86 8.65
N ALA A 124 7.58 -1.49 8.22
CA ALA A 124 7.38 -0.39 7.30
C ALA A 124 7.61 0.97 8.00
N SER A 125 7.78 2.04 7.21
CA SER A 125 7.97 3.40 7.75
C SER A 125 6.80 3.92 8.58
N ASP A 126 5.63 3.31 8.48
CA ASP A 126 4.46 3.62 9.31
C ASP A 126 4.49 2.95 10.70
N GLY A 127 5.51 2.10 10.94
CA GLY A 127 5.72 1.37 12.19
C GLY A 127 5.08 -0.01 12.25
N HIS A 128 4.27 -0.43 11.26
CA HIS A 128 3.66 -1.75 11.26
C HIS A 128 4.67 -2.85 10.95
N ARG A 129 4.63 -3.92 11.75
CA ARG A 129 5.47 -5.11 11.58
C ARG A 129 4.70 -6.21 10.86
N THR A 130 5.29 -6.71 9.78
CA THR A 130 4.87 -7.94 9.09
C THR A 130 6.00 -8.98 9.15
N GLN A 131 5.67 -10.26 8.98
CA GLN A 131 6.65 -11.33 8.96
C GLN A 131 6.17 -12.50 8.10
N GLY A 132 7.09 -13.36 7.69
CA GLY A 132 6.77 -14.57 6.96
C GLY A 132 8.01 -15.37 6.60
N SER A 133 7.82 -16.34 5.70
CA SER A 133 8.90 -17.17 5.21
C SER A 133 8.61 -17.73 3.81
N PHE A 134 9.67 -18.18 3.13
CA PHE A 134 9.56 -18.99 1.92
C PHE A 134 10.68 -20.03 1.89
N LYS A 135 10.47 -21.10 1.11
CA LYS A 135 11.42 -22.19 0.95
C LYS A 135 12.06 -22.18 -0.43
N PHE A 136 13.25 -22.72 -0.54
CA PHE A 136 13.93 -23.02 -1.81
C PHE A 136 14.84 -24.24 -1.62
N THR A 137 15.16 -24.92 -2.71
CA THR A 137 16.04 -26.09 -2.70
C THR A 137 17.30 -25.78 -3.49
N VAL A 138 18.47 -26.14 -2.96
CA VAL A 138 19.75 -26.08 -3.68
C VAL A 138 20.00 -27.46 -4.30
N LYS A 139 20.36 -27.50 -5.59
CA LYS A 139 20.72 -28.73 -6.33
C LYS A 139 22.22 -28.88 -6.55
#